data_AF-A0A367Z1B0-F1
#
_entry.id   AF-A0A367Z1B0-F1
#
_cell.length_a   1.000
_cell.length_b   1.000
_cell.length_c   1.000
_cell.angle_alpha   90.00
_cell.angle_beta   90.00
_cell.angle_gamma   90.00
#
_symmetry.space_group_name_H-M   'P 1'
#
loop_
_entity.id
_entity.type
_entity.pdbx_description
1 polymer ?
#
loop_
_entity_poly.entity_id
_entity_poly.type
_entity_poly.pdbx_seq_one_letter_code
_entity_poly.pdbx_strand_id
1 'polypeptide(L)'
;MAKPGDVQKSLRDKTGIHTGGPRFFDTFENGKPLVKLQKTLPPNKHNNKLFAELVALKLAIAASATGHTQPGFEELIYSDTISAFSEFNGMKIKEIYAQISDAMTSKMGDPIKFYQLVRKINEAFAGPIDTISFASTTVLTGVKTLIDVPFLISNPSVVVAHIIPPERKYVDLPESFELSQNYPNPFNPLTTIEFSLPEDAIVSLKVYNILGQEVATLADKELFTAGKNEIDFDASNLTSGVYFYRITAESIEQSMQKYDQVKKMLLIK
;
A
#
# COMPACT_ATOMS: atom_id res chain seq x y z
N MET A 1 -0.85 18.14 17.76
CA MET A 1 -0.11 17.12 16.98
C MET A 1 1.30 17.63 16.70
N ALA A 2 2.32 16.78 16.76
CA ALA A 2 3.67 17.12 16.26
C ALA A 2 3.60 17.32 14.74
N LYS A 3 4.39 18.25 14.18
CA LYS A 3 4.37 18.47 12.73
C LYS A 3 4.99 17.26 12.02
N PRO A 4 4.59 16.90 10.78
CA PRO A 4 5.18 15.78 10.05
C PRO A 4 6.71 15.82 9.98
N GLY A 5 7.29 17.02 9.79
CA GLY A 5 8.74 17.21 9.79
C GLY A 5 9.42 17.00 11.15
N ASP A 6 8.70 17.11 12.27
CA ASP A 6 9.24 16.81 13.60
C ASP A 6 9.31 15.29 13.84
N VAL A 7 8.34 14.55 13.29
CA VAL A 7 8.33 13.08 13.34
C VAL A 7 9.44 12.51 12.46
N GLN A 8 9.59 13.02 11.23
CA GLN A 8 10.65 12.57 10.32
C GLN A 8 12.04 12.75 10.93
N LYS A 9 12.31 13.91 11.55
CA LYS A 9 13.57 14.18 12.28
C LYS A 9 13.81 13.27 13.48
N SER A 10 12.75 12.67 14.02
CA SER A 10 12.83 11.70 15.12
C SER A 10 13.04 10.26 14.64
N LEU A 11 13.06 10.03 13.32
CA LEU A 11 13.33 8.72 12.73
C LEU A 11 14.68 8.73 11.99
N ARG A 12 14.95 9.81 11.26
CA ARG A 12 16.16 10.00 10.46
C ARG A 12 16.58 11.46 10.46
N ASP A 13 17.89 11.68 10.56
CA ASP A 13 18.49 13.00 10.33
C ASP A 13 19.78 12.88 9.50
N LYS A 14 20.58 13.95 9.43
CA LYS A 14 21.84 13.97 8.70
C LYS A 14 22.88 12.97 9.23
N THR A 15 22.69 12.47 10.45
CA THR A 15 23.61 11.54 11.12
C THR A 15 23.23 10.07 10.94
N GLY A 16 22.07 9.79 10.36
CA GLY A 16 21.61 8.43 10.05
C GLY A 16 20.24 8.12 10.66
N ILE A 17 20.08 6.87 11.10
CA ILE A 17 18.89 6.31 11.75
C ILE A 17 19.26 5.77 13.14
N HIS A 18 18.27 5.41 13.95
CA HIS A 18 18.52 4.82 15.26
C HIS A 18 19.13 3.40 15.13
N THR A 19 20.39 3.25 15.52
CA THR A 19 21.14 1.98 15.52
C THR A 19 21.40 1.42 16.92
N GLY A 20 21.27 2.26 17.94
CA GLY A 20 21.54 1.94 19.34
C GLY A 20 20.55 0.95 19.95
N GLY A 21 21.00 0.28 21.03
CA GLY A 21 20.25 -0.79 21.68
C GLY A 21 18.86 -0.38 22.18
N PRO A 22 17.88 -1.30 22.16
CA PRO A 22 16.55 -1.10 22.74
C PRO A 22 16.63 -0.71 24.21
N ARG A 23 15.98 0.39 24.61
CA ARG A 23 15.88 0.83 26.01
C ARG A 23 14.64 1.70 26.24
N PHE A 24 14.33 1.94 27.50
CA PHE A 24 13.21 2.79 27.92
C PHE A 24 13.42 4.28 27.62
N PHE A 25 12.37 5.06 27.83
CA PHE A 25 12.39 6.51 27.66
C PHE A 25 12.87 7.23 28.92
N ASP A 26 14.09 6.93 29.36
CA ASP A 26 14.64 7.42 30.62
C ASP A 26 15.76 8.45 30.41
N THR A 27 16.65 8.18 29.46
CA THR A 27 17.89 8.93 29.26
C THR A 27 18.23 9.12 27.77
N PHE A 28 18.97 10.19 27.50
CA PHE A 28 19.67 10.39 26.24
C PHE A 28 20.84 9.41 26.10
N GLU A 29 21.41 9.30 24.91
CA GLU A 29 22.58 8.44 24.66
C GLU A 29 23.79 8.81 25.54
N ASN A 30 23.89 10.08 25.96
CA ASN A 30 24.91 10.56 26.89
C ASN A 30 24.58 10.34 28.39
N GLY A 31 23.52 9.57 28.70
CA GLY A 31 23.10 9.25 30.06
C GLY A 31 22.32 10.35 30.79
N LYS A 32 22.10 11.52 30.18
CA LYS A 32 21.31 12.59 30.81
C LYS A 32 19.82 12.25 30.82
N PRO A 33 19.06 12.54 31.89
CA PRO A 33 17.64 12.22 31.96
C PRO A 33 16.79 13.08 31.01
N LEU A 34 15.72 12.47 30.49
CA LEU A 34 14.69 13.14 29.71
C LEU A 34 13.67 13.82 30.65
N VAL A 35 13.92 15.09 30.96
CA VAL A 35 13.15 15.84 31.99
C VAL A 35 11.96 16.63 31.44
N LYS A 36 11.83 16.76 30.12
CA LYS A 36 10.77 17.54 29.46
C LYS A 36 10.35 16.88 28.16
N LEU A 37 9.09 17.10 27.75
CA LEU A 37 8.57 16.66 26.47
C LEU A 37 9.45 17.16 25.32
N GLN A 38 9.94 16.24 24.50
CA GLN A 38 10.74 16.55 23.32
C GLN A 38 9.84 16.56 22.09
N LYS A 39 9.90 17.65 21.32
CA LYS A 39 9.20 17.73 20.02
C LYS A 39 9.86 16.85 18.96
N THR A 40 11.17 16.67 19.05
CA THR A 40 11.97 15.82 18.15
C THR A 40 13.01 15.05 18.94
N LEU A 41 13.25 13.79 18.57
CA LEU A 41 14.29 12.94 19.16
C LEU A 41 15.14 12.28 18.08
N PRO A 42 16.09 13.03 17.50
CA PRO A 42 16.92 12.52 16.42
C PRO A 42 17.86 11.39 16.87
N PRO A 43 18.31 10.55 15.93
CA PRO A 43 19.27 9.46 16.18
C PRO A 43 20.50 9.89 16.97
N ASN A 44 21.18 10.98 16.62
CA ASN A 44 22.35 11.50 17.34
C ASN A 44 22.12 11.92 18.82
N LYS A 45 20.88 12.00 19.29
CA LYS A 45 20.58 12.39 20.69
C LYS A 45 20.04 11.23 21.51
N HIS A 46 19.19 10.40 20.91
CA HIS A 46 18.47 9.36 21.63
C HIS A 46 18.70 7.95 21.09
N ASN A 47 19.39 7.78 19.96
CA ASN A 47 19.83 6.52 19.34
C ASN A 47 19.24 5.23 19.96
N ASN A 48 17.97 4.91 19.68
CA ASN A 48 17.23 3.85 20.35
C ASN A 48 16.33 3.16 19.33
N LYS A 49 16.65 1.92 18.99
CA LYS A 49 15.90 1.12 18.01
C LYS A 49 14.44 0.91 18.41
N LEU A 50 14.15 0.64 19.69
CA LEU A 50 12.77 0.47 20.15
C LEU A 50 11.93 1.73 19.94
N PHE A 51 12.49 2.89 20.27
CA PHE A 51 11.81 4.16 20.03
C PHE A 51 11.47 4.36 18.55
N ALA A 52 12.42 4.08 17.66
CA ALA A 52 12.20 4.22 16.21
C ALA A 52 11.07 3.31 15.70
N GLU A 53 11.10 2.04 16.07
CA GLU A 53 10.07 1.06 15.69
C GLU A 53 8.69 1.44 16.25
N LEU A 54 8.63 1.96 17.49
CA LEU A 54 7.37 2.36 18.11
C LEU A 54 6.76 3.61 17.46
N VAL A 55 7.61 4.57 17.05
CA VAL A 55 7.16 5.73 16.26
C VAL A 55 6.67 5.30 14.88
N ALA A 56 7.35 4.35 14.23
CA ALA A 56 6.91 3.77 12.96
C ALA A 56 5.54 3.09 13.09
N LEU A 57 5.34 2.27 14.12
CA LEU A 57 4.07 1.59 14.38
C LEU A 57 2.94 2.62 14.60
N LYS A 58 3.20 3.69 15.36
CA LYS A 58 2.25 4.78 15.57
C LYS A 58 1.83 5.44 14.25
N LEU A 59 2.79 5.65 13.35
CA LEU A 59 2.53 6.24 12.04
C LEU A 59 1.68 5.31 11.18
N ALA A 60 1.96 4.00 11.18
CA ALA A 60 1.16 3.02 10.45
C ALA A 60 -0.30 2.99 10.95
N ILE A 61 -0.50 2.99 12.27
CA ILE A 61 -1.83 3.12 12.90
C ILE A 61 -2.53 4.42 12.45
N ALA A 62 -1.83 5.54 12.46
CA ALA A 62 -2.40 6.83 12.05
C ALA A 62 -2.71 6.89 10.55
N ALA A 63 -1.87 6.31 9.70
CA ALA A 63 -2.08 6.24 8.26
C ALA A 63 -3.32 5.39 7.91
N SER A 64 -3.51 4.27 8.61
CA SER A 64 -4.69 3.42 8.49
C SER A 64 -5.96 4.17 8.92
N ALA A 65 -5.94 4.81 10.09
CA ALA A 65 -7.09 5.56 10.61
C ALA A 65 -7.47 6.78 9.74
N THR A 66 -6.53 7.30 8.95
CA THR A 66 -6.76 8.45 8.05
C THR A 66 -6.96 8.05 6.59
N GLY A 67 -7.03 6.75 6.28
CA GLY A 67 -7.27 6.23 4.93
C GLY A 67 -6.12 6.41 3.94
N HIS A 68 -4.90 6.71 4.42
CA HIS A 68 -3.70 6.76 3.58
C HIS A 68 -3.14 5.36 3.28
N THR A 69 -3.48 4.38 4.11
CA THR A 69 -3.24 2.94 3.88
C THR A 69 -4.55 2.19 4.02
N GLN A 70 -4.53 0.87 3.79
CA GLN A 70 -5.70 0.02 4.04
C GLN A 70 -6.22 0.26 5.48
N PRO A 71 -7.52 0.55 5.64
CA PRO A 71 -8.10 0.83 6.94
C PRO A 71 -8.16 -0.43 7.82
N GLY A 72 -8.14 -0.25 9.14
CA GLY A 72 -8.29 -1.33 10.11
C GLY A 72 -7.00 -2.03 10.52
N PHE A 73 -5.82 -1.54 10.11
CA PHE A 73 -4.53 -2.04 10.62
C PHE A 73 -4.47 -2.02 12.16
N GLU A 74 -4.98 -0.95 12.77
CA GLU A 74 -5.01 -0.76 14.21
C GLU A 74 -5.93 -1.73 14.96
N GLU A 75 -6.87 -2.34 14.23
CA GLU A 75 -7.87 -3.28 14.75
C GLU A 75 -7.45 -4.74 14.59
N LEU A 76 -6.39 -5.03 13.83
CA LEU A 76 -5.85 -6.39 13.70
C LEU A 76 -5.49 -6.96 15.08
N ILE A 77 -5.81 -8.24 15.28
CA ILE A 77 -5.57 -8.96 16.52
C ILE A 77 -4.27 -9.76 16.38
N TYR A 78 -3.39 -9.65 17.36
CA TYR A 78 -2.19 -10.49 17.45
C TYR A 78 -2.55 -11.90 17.92
N SER A 79 -2.12 -12.91 17.17
CA SER A 79 -2.41 -14.31 17.46
C SER A 79 -1.19 -15.18 17.16
N ASP A 80 -0.27 -15.27 18.12
CA ASP A 80 0.88 -16.17 18.07
C ASP A 80 1.02 -16.96 19.39
N THR A 81 0.45 -18.16 19.40
CA THR A 81 0.38 -19.04 20.57
C THR A 81 1.69 -19.76 20.90
N ILE A 82 2.71 -19.68 20.04
CA ILE A 82 3.95 -20.47 20.17
C ILE A 82 5.18 -19.58 20.41
N SER A 83 5.06 -18.27 20.20
CA SER A 83 6.17 -17.32 20.41
C SER A 83 6.38 -16.89 21.86
N ALA A 84 7.56 -16.30 22.12
CA ALA A 84 7.89 -15.60 23.36
C ALA A 84 6.95 -14.41 23.67
N PHE A 85 6.05 -14.04 22.74
CA PHE A 85 5.14 -12.90 22.84
C PHE A 85 3.69 -13.32 23.13
N SER A 86 3.47 -14.54 23.61
CA SER A 86 2.13 -15.09 23.86
C SER A 86 1.27 -14.25 24.83
N GLU A 87 1.90 -13.44 25.68
CA GLU A 87 1.24 -12.47 26.57
C GLU A 87 0.46 -11.36 25.85
N PHE A 88 0.74 -11.14 24.56
CA PHE A 88 0.04 -10.17 23.72
C PHE A 88 -1.05 -10.81 22.85
N ASN A 89 -1.27 -12.13 22.96
CA ASN A 89 -2.29 -12.80 22.17
C ASN A 89 -3.69 -12.31 22.49
N GLY A 90 -4.49 -12.12 21.44
CA GLY A 90 -5.84 -11.58 21.54
C GLY A 90 -5.91 -10.06 21.64
N MET A 91 -4.77 -9.37 21.78
CA MET A 91 -4.73 -7.90 21.81
C MET A 91 -4.75 -7.30 20.41
N LYS A 92 -5.39 -6.14 20.29
CA LYS A 92 -5.34 -5.34 19.05
C LYS A 92 -3.99 -4.66 18.88
N ILE A 93 -3.57 -4.39 17.65
CA ILE A 93 -2.32 -3.64 17.39
C ILE A 93 -2.30 -2.30 18.14
N LYS A 94 -3.43 -1.56 18.19
CA LYS A 94 -3.50 -0.31 18.96
C LYS A 94 -3.31 -0.49 20.47
N GLU A 95 -3.77 -1.61 21.03
CA GLU A 95 -3.65 -1.93 22.45
C GLU A 95 -2.21 -2.31 22.78
N ILE A 96 -1.58 -3.12 21.92
CA ILE A 96 -0.16 -3.45 22.00
C ILE A 96 0.70 -2.17 21.95
N TYR A 97 0.44 -1.28 21.00
CA TYR A 97 1.11 0.01 20.91
C TYR A 97 0.93 0.82 22.21
N ALA A 98 -0.29 0.92 22.73
CA ALA A 98 -0.59 1.70 23.93
C ALA A 98 0.14 1.12 25.16
N GLN A 99 0.10 -0.20 25.34
CA GLN A 99 0.77 -0.89 26.44
C GLN A 99 2.28 -0.71 26.39
N ILE A 100 2.91 -0.88 25.21
CA ILE A 100 4.36 -0.69 25.07
C ILE A 100 4.74 0.79 25.22
N SER A 101 3.92 1.72 24.71
CA SER A 101 4.15 3.16 24.89
C SER A 101 4.08 3.58 26.36
N ASP A 102 3.16 3.00 27.14
CA ASP A 102 3.08 3.23 28.58
C ASP A 102 4.29 2.61 29.29
N ALA A 103 4.61 1.35 28.98
CA ALA A 103 5.78 0.64 29.50
C ALA A 103 7.12 1.36 29.23
N MET A 104 7.24 2.00 28.06
CA MET A 104 8.38 2.85 27.69
C MET A 104 8.53 4.05 28.62
N THR A 105 7.41 4.59 29.11
CA THR A 105 7.34 5.77 29.97
C THR A 105 7.50 5.39 31.45
N SER A 106 6.81 4.34 31.89
CA SER A 106 6.86 3.80 33.26
C SER A 106 8.11 2.97 33.55
N LYS A 107 8.88 2.61 32.50
CA LYS A 107 10.12 1.82 32.56
C LYS A 107 9.89 0.42 33.11
N MET A 108 8.80 -0.21 32.67
CA MET A 108 8.39 -1.55 33.10
C MET A 108 8.50 -2.55 31.95
N GLY A 109 8.87 -3.80 32.25
CA GLY A 109 8.98 -4.87 31.26
C GLY A 109 10.37 -5.03 30.64
N ASP A 110 10.43 -5.56 29.42
CA ASP A 110 11.69 -5.86 28.71
C ASP A 110 11.75 -5.09 27.38
N PRO A 111 12.62 -4.07 27.26
CA PRO A 111 12.80 -3.30 26.03
C PRO A 111 13.23 -4.14 24.83
N ILE A 112 14.01 -5.20 25.03
CA ILE A 112 14.49 -6.05 23.93
C ILE A 112 13.31 -6.84 23.38
N LYS A 113 12.50 -7.41 24.26
CA LYS A 113 11.28 -8.14 23.90
C LYS A 113 10.27 -7.24 23.17
N PHE A 114 10.04 -6.02 23.68
CA PHE A 114 9.17 -5.05 23.02
C PHE A 114 9.68 -4.69 21.64
N TYR A 115 10.99 -4.48 21.48
CA TYR A 115 11.58 -4.19 20.18
C TYR A 115 11.34 -5.32 19.19
N GLN A 116 11.58 -6.58 19.59
CA GLN A 116 11.37 -7.73 18.72
C GLN A 116 9.92 -7.87 18.29
N LEU A 117 8.96 -7.68 19.21
CA LEU A 117 7.53 -7.73 18.90
C LEU A 117 7.11 -6.62 17.94
N VAL A 118 7.45 -5.36 18.26
CA VAL A 118 7.06 -4.20 17.43
C VAL A 118 7.69 -4.30 16.05
N ARG A 119 8.97 -4.69 15.99
CA ARG A 119 9.65 -4.94 14.71
C ARG A 119 8.97 -6.05 13.91
N LYS A 120 8.61 -7.17 14.54
CA LYS A 120 7.89 -8.25 13.88
C LYS A 120 6.56 -7.77 13.28
N ILE A 121 5.82 -6.91 14.00
CA ILE A 121 4.58 -6.30 13.49
C ILE A 121 4.87 -5.34 12.34
N ASN A 122 5.86 -4.48 12.46
CA ASN A 122 6.25 -3.54 11.39
C ASN A 122 6.73 -4.27 10.14
N GLU A 123 7.46 -5.38 10.28
CA GLU A 123 7.96 -6.20 9.16
C GLU A 123 6.92 -7.23 8.67
N ALA A 124 5.75 -7.31 9.30
CA ALA A 124 4.73 -8.32 9.00
C ALA A 124 4.36 -8.34 7.51
N PHE A 125 4.20 -7.15 6.95
CA PHE A 125 3.80 -6.95 5.55
C PHE A 125 5.00 -6.73 4.62
N ALA A 126 6.22 -7.04 5.07
CA ALA A 126 7.47 -6.79 4.34
C ALA A 126 7.86 -7.88 3.30
N GLY A 127 8.49 -7.51 2.17
CA GLY A 127 8.91 -8.31 1.01
C GLY A 127 10.19 -7.80 0.28
N PRO A 128 10.55 -8.36 -0.90
CA PRO A 128 11.88 -8.20 -1.53
C PRO A 128 12.17 -6.84 -2.17
N ILE A 129 11.15 -6.12 -2.61
CA ILE A 129 11.24 -4.72 -3.01
C ILE A 129 10.89 -3.91 -1.78
N ASP A 130 11.89 -3.16 -1.29
CA ASP A 130 11.94 -2.37 -0.06
C ASP A 130 10.59 -2.19 0.63
N THR A 131 10.25 -3.17 1.44
CA THR A 131 9.01 -3.15 2.17
C THR A 131 9.38 -2.86 3.61
N ILE A 132 9.13 -1.62 4.01
CA ILE A 132 9.39 -1.13 5.36
C ILE A 132 10.88 -1.38 5.75
N SER A 133 11.82 -1.09 4.85
CA SER A 133 13.15 -0.68 5.27
C SER A 133 13.26 0.84 5.09
N PHE A 134 13.65 1.52 6.16
CA PHE A 134 13.79 2.98 6.16
C PHE A 134 15.09 3.44 5.44
N ALA A 135 15.57 2.69 4.44
CA ALA A 135 16.86 2.91 3.82
C ALA A 135 16.88 4.12 2.86
N SER A 136 15.76 4.55 2.28
CA SER A 136 15.81 5.74 1.39
C SER A 136 14.53 6.54 1.22
N THR A 137 13.34 5.96 1.33
CA THR A 137 12.08 6.67 1.03
C THR A 137 10.90 6.02 1.77
N THR A 138 10.11 6.82 2.49
CA THR A 138 8.91 6.34 3.20
C THR A 138 7.78 6.12 2.21
N VAL A 139 7.70 4.92 1.65
CA VAL A 139 6.55 4.45 0.86
C VAL A 139 5.87 3.33 1.65
N LEU A 140 4.60 3.52 2.00
CA LEU A 140 3.75 2.51 2.66
C LEU A 140 3.07 1.66 1.59
N THR A 141 3.82 0.80 0.92
CA THR A 141 3.25 -0.26 0.06
C THR A 141 3.58 -1.59 0.72
N GLY A 142 2.65 -2.14 1.50
CA GLY A 142 2.76 -3.52 1.96
C GLY A 142 2.79 -4.45 0.75
N VAL A 143 3.75 -5.37 0.71
CA VAL A 143 3.94 -6.32 -0.41
C VAL A 143 3.25 -7.66 -0.12
N LYS A 144 2.89 -7.91 1.14
CA LYS A 144 2.15 -9.10 1.59
C LYS A 144 0.72 -8.75 1.93
N THR A 145 -0.17 -9.72 1.78
CA THR A 145 -1.56 -9.62 2.22
C THR A 145 -1.71 -10.13 3.65
N LEU A 146 -2.88 -9.88 4.28
CA LEU A 146 -3.14 -10.39 5.63
C LEU A 146 -3.12 -11.93 5.71
N ILE A 147 -3.48 -12.64 4.63
CA ILE A 147 -3.43 -14.10 4.61
C ILE A 147 -1.99 -14.64 4.69
N ASP A 148 -1.01 -13.86 4.23
CA ASP A 148 0.41 -14.20 4.28
C ASP A 148 1.05 -13.86 5.64
N VAL A 149 0.28 -13.28 6.57
CA VAL A 149 0.72 -12.89 7.92
C VAL A 149 0.01 -13.75 8.96
N PRO A 150 0.53 -14.95 9.27
CA PRO A 150 -0.18 -15.93 10.08
C PRO A 150 -0.40 -15.53 11.55
N PHE A 151 0.32 -14.51 12.03
CA PHE A 151 0.22 -14.03 13.42
C PHE A 151 -0.66 -12.79 13.60
N LEU A 152 -1.27 -12.28 12.52
CA LEU A 152 -2.24 -11.18 12.56
C LEU A 152 -3.55 -11.67 11.95
N ILE A 153 -4.64 -11.50 12.69
CA ILE A 153 -5.98 -11.86 12.22
C ILE A 153 -6.86 -10.62 12.20
N SER A 154 -7.82 -10.59 11.27
CA SER A 154 -8.86 -9.56 11.27
C SER A 154 -9.71 -9.68 12.52
N ASN A 155 -10.16 -8.55 13.06
CA ASN A 155 -11.07 -8.55 14.19
C ASN A 155 -12.51 -8.74 13.72
N PRO A 156 -13.15 -9.91 13.97
CA PRO A 156 -14.50 -10.18 13.49
C PRO A 156 -15.57 -9.31 14.19
N SER A 157 -15.25 -8.72 15.34
CA SER A 157 -16.16 -7.83 16.10
C SER A 157 -16.07 -6.37 15.66
N VAL A 158 -15.09 -6.01 14.83
CA VAL A 158 -15.04 -4.70 14.21
C VAL A 158 -15.81 -4.81 12.91
N VAL A 159 -17.08 -4.42 12.96
CA VAL A 159 -17.74 -3.90 11.77
C VAL A 159 -16.91 -2.68 11.42
N VAL A 160 -15.99 -2.81 10.45
CA VAL A 160 -15.34 -1.63 9.87
C VAL A 160 -16.50 -0.72 9.55
N ALA A 161 -16.56 0.45 10.19
CA ALA A 161 -17.49 1.47 9.79
C ALA A 161 -17.10 1.76 8.35
N HIS A 162 -17.77 1.10 7.41
CA HIS A 162 -17.96 1.66 6.10
C HIS A 162 -18.56 3.01 6.45
N ILE A 163 -17.75 4.07 6.31
CA ILE A 163 -18.32 5.37 6.05
C ILE A 163 -19.21 5.08 4.87
N ILE A 164 -20.52 4.94 5.10
CA ILE A 164 -21.49 4.82 4.04
C ILE A 164 -21.34 6.16 3.34
N PRO A 165 -20.65 6.22 2.20
CA PRO A 165 -20.62 7.46 1.46
C PRO A 165 -22.08 7.64 1.04
N PRO A 166 -22.60 8.89 1.05
CA PRO A 166 -24.03 9.16 0.87
C PRO A 166 -24.57 8.27 -0.26
N GLU A 167 -25.46 7.32 0.09
CA GLU A 167 -25.83 6.14 -0.72
C GLU A 167 -24.99 5.98 -2.00
N ARG A 168 -23.80 5.38 -1.90
CA ARG A 168 -23.17 4.86 -3.12
C ARG A 168 -24.08 3.78 -3.65
N LYS A 169 -24.78 4.06 -4.74
CA LYS A 169 -25.15 3.03 -5.71
C LYS A 169 -23.92 2.14 -5.86
N TYR A 170 -24.06 0.85 -5.57
CA TYR A 170 -23.05 -0.13 -5.95
C TYR A 170 -22.76 0.14 -7.43
N VAL A 171 -21.57 0.66 -7.73
CA VAL A 171 -21.08 0.64 -9.10
C VAL A 171 -20.83 -0.83 -9.31
N ASP A 172 -21.71 -1.43 -10.10
CA ASP A 172 -21.67 -2.82 -10.53
C ASP A 172 -20.28 -3.05 -11.14
N LEU A 173 -19.36 -3.57 -10.31
CA LEU A 173 -18.03 -3.90 -10.78
C LEU A 173 -18.20 -5.07 -11.73
N PRO A 174 -17.61 -4.99 -12.93
CA PRO A 174 -17.81 -6.03 -13.93
C PRO A 174 -17.28 -7.36 -13.38
N GLU A 175 -18.12 -8.41 -13.37
CA GLU A 175 -17.75 -9.74 -12.87
C GLU A 175 -16.64 -10.41 -13.69
N SER A 176 -16.35 -9.87 -14.88
CA SER A 176 -15.36 -10.42 -15.80
C SER A 176 -14.66 -9.34 -16.62
N PHE A 177 -13.47 -9.68 -17.11
CA PHE A 177 -12.72 -8.86 -18.05
C PHE A 177 -13.40 -8.80 -19.42
N GLU A 178 -13.60 -7.60 -19.95
CA GLU A 178 -14.20 -7.41 -21.27
C GLU A 178 -13.58 -6.22 -22.01
N LEU A 179 -13.09 -6.44 -23.24
CA LEU A 179 -12.77 -5.40 -24.20
C LEU A 179 -13.99 -5.13 -25.08
N SER A 180 -14.55 -3.93 -24.98
CA SER A 180 -15.69 -3.50 -25.79
C SER A 180 -15.28 -3.21 -27.23
N GLN A 181 -16.27 -3.21 -28.12
CA GLN A 181 -16.07 -2.69 -29.45
C GLN A 181 -15.90 -1.16 -29.39
N ASN A 182 -14.84 -0.64 -30.00
CA ASN A 182 -14.60 0.80 -30.11
C ASN A 182 -15.83 1.53 -30.69
N TYR A 183 -16.14 2.71 -30.17
CA TYR A 183 -17.26 3.52 -30.61
C TYR A 183 -16.83 4.98 -30.88
N PRO A 184 -17.20 5.56 -32.04
CA PRO A 184 -17.88 4.92 -33.16
C PRO A 184 -17.01 3.86 -33.86
N ASN A 185 -17.63 2.92 -34.58
CA ASN A 185 -16.97 2.02 -35.53
C ASN A 185 -17.93 1.70 -36.69
N PRO A 186 -17.68 2.12 -37.94
CA PRO A 186 -16.47 2.80 -38.42
C PRO A 186 -16.25 4.19 -37.80
N PHE A 187 -15.00 4.66 -37.76
CA PHE A 187 -14.62 5.92 -37.11
C PHE A 187 -13.83 6.86 -38.03
N ASN A 188 -13.83 8.15 -37.72
CA ASN A 188 -13.11 9.20 -38.45
C ASN A 188 -12.72 10.41 -37.57
N PRO A 189 -11.43 10.69 -37.38
CA PRO A 189 -10.37 9.75 -37.05
C PRO A 189 -10.38 9.39 -35.55
N LEU A 190 -11.36 9.89 -34.79
CA LEU A 190 -11.50 9.70 -33.35
C LEU A 190 -12.43 8.53 -33.03
N THR A 191 -12.03 7.70 -32.06
CA THR A 191 -12.87 6.65 -31.48
C THR A 191 -12.47 6.44 -30.03
N THR A 192 -13.39 5.92 -29.23
CA THR A 192 -13.13 5.57 -27.83
C THR A 192 -13.14 4.06 -27.69
N ILE A 193 -12.13 3.52 -27.00
CA ILE A 193 -12.01 2.09 -26.69
C ILE A 193 -12.34 1.91 -25.22
N GLU A 194 -13.45 1.24 -24.95
CA GLU A 194 -13.87 0.90 -23.59
C GLU A 194 -13.42 -0.51 -23.22
N PHE A 195 -13.04 -0.71 -21.96
CA PHE A 195 -12.79 -2.02 -21.39
C PHE A 195 -13.16 -2.07 -19.91
N SER A 196 -13.52 -3.26 -19.45
CA SER A 196 -13.96 -3.56 -18.10
C SER A 196 -12.92 -4.42 -17.40
N LEU A 197 -12.51 -4.01 -16.20
CA LEU A 197 -11.58 -4.73 -15.35
C LEU A 197 -12.30 -5.22 -14.08
N PRO A 198 -12.27 -6.52 -13.76
CA PRO A 198 -12.86 -7.03 -12.51
C PRO A 198 -12.04 -6.65 -11.28
N GLU A 199 -10.73 -6.41 -11.46
CA GLU A 199 -9.76 -6.06 -10.43
C GLU A 199 -8.70 -5.11 -11.01
N ASP A 200 -7.91 -4.47 -10.14
CA ASP A 200 -6.84 -3.57 -10.58
C ASP A 200 -5.80 -4.34 -11.41
N ALA A 201 -5.36 -3.76 -12.52
CA ALA A 201 -4.47 -4.46 -13.45
C ALA A 201 -3.47 -3.52 -14.14
N ILE A 202 -2.31 -4.08 -14.50
CA ILE A 202 -1.35 -3.45 -15.41
C ILE A 202 -1.80 -3.74 -16.84
N VAL A 203 -2.24 -2.70 -17.54
CA VAL A 203 -2.82 -2.78 -18.89
C VAL A 203 -1.81 -2.28 -19.93
N SER A 204 -1.74 -2.99 -21.05
CA SER A 204 -1.14 -2.50 -22.29
C SER A 204 -2.17 -2.59 -23.40
N LEU A 205 -2.44 -1.47 -24.07
CA LEU A 205 -3.38 -1.38 -25.19
C LEU A 205 -2.63 -0.88 -26.42
N LYS A 206 -2.56 -1.72 -27.45
CA LYS A 206 -1.77 -1.45 -28.67
C LYS A 206 -2.60 -1.67 -29.92
N VAL A 207 -2.33 -0.88 -30.95
CA VAL A 207 -3.01 -0.92 -32.25
C VAL A 207 -2.07 -1.48 -33.31
N TYR A 208 -2.59 -2.35 -34.16
CA TYR A 208 -1.88 -3.06 -35.22
C TYR A 208 -2.57 -2.92 -36.56
N ASN A 209 -1.81 -2.92 -37.65
CA ASN A 209 -2.35 -3.03 -39.00
C ASN A 209 -2.58 -4.50 -39.42
N ILE A 210 -3.09 -4.72 -40.63
CA ILE A 210 -3.36 -6.06 -41.18
C ILE A 210 -2.11 -6.95 -41.32
N LEU A 211 -0.92 -6.35 -41.34
CA LEU A 211 0.36 -7.06 -41.40
C LEU A 211 0.89 -7.42 -40.00
N GLY A 212 0.16 -7.07 -38.93
CA GLY A 212 0.58 -7.28 -37.54
C GLY A 212 1.63 -6.28 -37.06
N GLN A 213 1.87 -5.18 -37.77
CA GLN A 213 2.79 -4.14 -37.32
C GLN A 213 2.08 -3.24 -36.32
N GLU A 214 2.73 -2.96 -35.18
CA GLU A 214 2.25 -1.97 -34.21
C GLU A 214 2.30 -0.58 -34.83
N VAL A 215 1.16 0.11 -34.88
CA VAL A 215 1.01 1.44 -35.47
C VAL A 215 0.67 2.52 -34.44
N ALA A 216 0.22 2.13 -33.24
CA ALA A 216 0.05 3.02 -32.10
C ALA A 216 0.08 2.24 -30.77
N THR A 217 0.55 2.91 -29.71
CA THR A 217 0.48 2.44 -28.33
C THR A 217 -0.42 3.41 -27.56
N LEU A 218 -1.53 2.91 -27.02
CA LEU A 218 -2.53 3.72 -26.32
C LEU A 218 -2.35 3.67 -24.80
N ALA A 219 -1.82 2.57 -24.30
CA ALA A 219 -1.33 2.42 -22.93
C ALA A 219 -0.17 1.40 -22.94
N ASP A 220 0.90 1.66 -22.18
CA ASP A 220 2.05 0.74 -22.06
C ASP A 220 2.38 0.45 -20.60
N LYS A 221 1.95 -0.73 -20.13
CA LYS A 221 2.13 -1.20 -18.75
C LYS A 221 1.69 -0.16 -17.71
N GLU A 222 0.53 0.42 -17.93
CA GLU A 222 -0.06 1.43 -17.05
C GLU A 222 -1.03 0.77 -16.08
N LEU A 223 -1.13 1.30 -14.86
CA LEU A 223 -2.05 0.82 -13.84
C LEU A 223 -3.44 1.39 -14.08
N PHE A 224 -4.44 0.51 -14.21
CA PHE A 224 -5.85 0.86 -14.28
C PHE A 224 -6.61 0.24 -13.11
N THR A 225 -7.58 1.00 -12.58
CA THR A 225 -8.43 0.55 -11.48
C THR A 225 -9.57 -0.34 -11.97
N ALA A 226 -10.05 -1.23 -11.11
CA ALA A 226 -11.25 -2.04 -11.33
C ALA A 226 -12.45 -1.17 -11.75
N GLY A 227 -13.27 -1.69 -12.66
CA GLY A 227 -14.40 -0.99 -13.25
C GLY A 227 -14.27 -0.77 -14.75
N LYS A 228 -15.14 0.12 -15.27
CA LYS A 228 -15.12 0.51 -16.68
C LYS A 228 -14.10 1.61 -16.90
N ASN A 229 -13.25 1.42 -17.88
CA ASN A 229 -12.21 2.34 -18.30
C ASN A 229 -12.37 2.64 -19.78
N GLU A 230 -11.95 3.82 -20.21
CA GLU A 230 -12.01 4.26 -21.60
C GLU A 230 -10.72 4.95 -22.00
N ILE A 231 -10.30 4.74 -23.24
CA ILE A 231 -9.14 5.41 -23.83
C ILE A 231 -9.56 5.97 -25.19
N ASP A 232 -9.35 7.26 -25.38
CA ASP A 232 -9.55 7.93 -26.66
C ASP A 232 -8.39 7.61 -27.61
N PHE A 233 -8.74 7.32 -28.85
CA PHE A 233 -7.78 7.05 -29.91
C PHE A 233 -7.96 8.02 -31.08
N ASP A 234 -6.90 8.80 -31.34
CA ASP A 234 -6.79 9.66 -32.51
C ASP A 234 -5.94 9.01 -33.61
N ALA A 235 -6.59 8.56 -34.67
CA ALA A 235 -5.96 7.95 -35.84
C ALA A 235 -5.69 8.95 -36.98
N SER A 236 -5.57 10.25 -36.69
CA SER A 236 -5.33 11.29 -37.70
C SER A 236 -4.09 11.04 -38.54
N ASN A 237 -3.11 10.29 -38.04
CA ASN A 237 -1.88 9.95 -38.75
C ASN A 237 -1.93 8.60 -39.52
N LEU A 238 -3.04 7.87 -39.46
CA LEU A 238 -3.19 6.55 -40.10
C LEU A 238 -4.03 6.63 -41.39
N THR A 239 -3.81 5.74 -42.36
CA THR A 239 -4.62 5.67 -43.59
C THR A 239 -5.93 4.93 -43.34
N SER A 240 -6.98 5.22 -44.12
CA SER A 240 -8.23 4.44 -44.06
C SER A 240 -7.96 2.95 -44.27
N GLY A 241 -8.65 2.11 -43.52
CA GLY A 241 -8.40 0.67 -43.54
C GLY A 241 -8.83 -0.06 -42.27
N VAL A 242 -8.51 -1.35 -42.24
CA VAL A 242 -8.80 -2.23 -41.10
C VAL A 242 -7.61 -2.26 -40.16
N TYR A 243 -7.90 -2.09 -38.87
CA TYR A 243 -6.92 -2.16 -37.79
C TYR A 243 -7.41 -3.12 -36.71
N PHE A 244 -6.48 -3.59 -35.89
CA PHE A 244 -6.76 -4.41 -34.72
C PHE A 244 -6.21 -3.72 -33.49
N TYR A 245 -6.93 -3.75 -32.39
CA TYR A 245 -6.39 -3.35 -31.09
C TYR A 245 -6.38 -4.56 -30.17
N ARG A 246 -5.27 -4.71 -29.46
CA ARG A 246 -5.04 -5.77 -28.48
C ARG A 246 -4.82 -5.15 -27.14
N ILE A 247 -5.57 -5.64 -26.17
CA ILE A 247 -5.38 -5.33 -24.76
C ILE A 247 -4.78 -6.55 -24.07
N THR A 248 -3.76 -6.31 -23.26
CA THR A 248 -3.25 -7.30 -22.31
C THR A 248 -3.33 -6.68 -20.93
N ALA A 249 -3.98 -7.37 -19.99
CA ALA A 249 -4.10 -6.92 -18.60
C ALA A 249 -3.53 -7.99 -17.67
N GLU A 250 -2.62 -7.61 -16.79
CA GLU A 250 -2.05 -8.48 -15.77
C GLU A 250 -2.51 -7.99 -14.40
N SER A 251 -3.28 -8.83 -13.71
CA SER A 251 -3.78 -8.55 -12.36
C SER A 251 -2.63 -8.25 -11.41
N ILE A 252 -2.83 -7.25 -10.55
CA ILE A 252 -1.89 -6.96 -9.46
C ILE A 252 -2.20 -7.77 -8.19
N GLU A 253 -3.34 -8.46 -8.16
CA GLU A 253 -3.79 -9.25 -7.02
C GLU A 253 -3.24 -10.69 -7.07
N GLN A 254 -3.40 -11.44 -5.97
CA GLN A 254 -2.83 -12.78 -5.77
C GLN A 254 -3.27 -13.81 -6.83
N SER A 255 -4.30 -13.51 -7.61
CA SER A 255 -4.82 -14.37 -8.67
C SER A 255 -3.84 -14.52 -9.84
N MET A 256 -2.87 -13.60 -10.01
CA MET A 256 -1.93 -13.52 -11.15
C MET A 256 -2.61 -13.77 -12.51
N GLN A 257 -3.89 -13.37 -12.63
CA GLN A 257 -4.66 -13.60 -13.83
C GLN A 257 -4.16 -12.68 -14.94
N LYS A 258 -3.94 -13.26 -16.11
CA LYS A 258 -3.61 -12.53 -17.33
C LYS A 258 -4.79 -12.60 -18.28
N TYR A 259 -5.25 -11.44 -18.71
CA TYR A 259 -6.27 -11.29 -19.73
C TYR A 259 -5.64 -10.79 -21.02
N ASP A 260 -6.14 -11.32 -22.15
CA ASP A 260 -5.70 -10.93 -23.47
C ASP A 260 -6.91 -10.99 -24.42
N GLN A 261 -7.24 -9.85 -25.04
CA GLN A 261 -8.32 -9.77 -26.02
C GLN A 261 -7.94 -8.88 -27.18
N VAL A 262 -8.48 -9.22 -28.35
CA VAL A 262 -8.26 -8.50 -29.61
C VAL A 262 -9.60 -8.19 -30.25
N LYS A 263 -9.73 -6.98 -30.77
CA LYS A 263 -10.90 -6.55 -31.55
C LYS A 263 -10.46 -5.83 -32.82
N LYS A 264 -11.35 -5.83 -33.80
CA LYS A 264 -11.15 -5.20 -35.12
C LYS A 264 -11.85 -3.86 -35.16
N MET A 265 -11.24 -2.85 -35.76
CA MET A 265 -11.84 -1.54 -36.04
C MET A 265 -11.63 -1.12 -37.50
N LEU A 266 -12.51 -0.27 -38.00
CA LEU A 266 -12.51 0.23 -39.38
C LEU A 266 -12.40 1.76 -39.38
N LEU A 267 -11.27 2.27 -39.85
CA LEU A 267 -11.02 3.70 -40.04
C LEU A 267 -11.46 4.11 -41.44
N ILE A 268 -12.33 5.12 -41.54
CA ILE A 268 -12.76 5.73 -42.80
C ILE A 268 -12.42 7.22 -42.71
N LYS A 269 -11.69 7.73 -43.70
CA LYS A 269 -11.37 9.16 -43.80
C LYS A 269 -12.05 9.75 -45.02
#